data_AF-A0A9D7XDM5-F1
#
_entry.id   AF-A0A9D7XDM5-F1
#
_cell.length_a   1.000
_cell.length_b   1.000
_cell.length_c   1.000
_cell.angle_alpha   90.00
_cell.angle_beta   90.00
_cell.angle_gamma   90.00
#
_symmetry.space_group_name_H-M   'P 1'
#
loop_
_entity.id
_entity.type
_entity.pdbx_description
1 polymer ?
#
loop_
_entity_poly.entity_id
_entity_poly.type
_entity_poly.pdbx_seq_one_letter_code
_entity_poly.pdbx_strand_id
1 'polypeptide(L)' 'MISEGELNAEILRVTLKIHTEYPELSKFIEEMPVTIPNVDRPEINISILSDYLDSLNSLIFHYKEGIIQ' A
#
# COMPACT_ATOMS: atom_id res chain seq x y z
N MET A 1 -11.66 -12.66 -10.73
CA MET A 1 -11.58 -11.19 -10.72
C MET A 1 -11.19 -10.80 -9.31
N ILE A 2 -10.01 -10.20 -9.13
CA ILE A 2 -9.62 -9.66 -7.83
C ILE A 2 -10.57 -8.47 -7.57
N SER A 3 -11.26 -8.50 -6.45
CA SER A 3 -12.21 -7.43 -6.09
C SER A 3 -11.50 -6.33 -5.30
N GLU A 4 -12.04 -5.11 -5.28
CA GLU A 4 -11.51 -4.02 -4.42
C GLU A 4 -11.31 -4.46 -2.96
N GLY A 5 -12.24 -5.27 -2.43
CA GLY A 5 -12.15 -5.79 -1.06
C GLY A 5 -10.92 -6.68 -0.81
N GLU A 6 -10.48 -7.43 -1.82
CA GLU A 6 -9.30 -8.29 -1.74
C GLU A 6 -8.01 -7.45 -1.76
N LEU A 7 -7.95 -6.44 -2.63
CA LEU A 7 -6.85 -5.48 -2.65
C LEU A 7 -6.77 -4.69 -1.34
N ASN A 8 -7.89 -4.21 -0.82
CA ASN A 8 -7.93 -3.51 0.46
C ASN A 8 -7.46 -4.40 1.62
N ALA A 9 -7.83 -5.68 1.62
CA ALA A 9 -7.36 -6.63 2.63
C ALA A 9 -5.84 -6.82 2.57
N GLU A 10 -5.27 -6.96 1.37
CA GLU A 10 -3.83 -7.10 1.19
C GLU A 10 -3.07 -5.82 1.53
N ILE A 11 -3.58 -4.65 1.13
CA ILE A 11 -3.03 -3.34 1.51
C ILE A 11 -3.00 -3.20 3.03
N LEU A 12 -4.11 -3.51 3.70
CA LEU A 12 -4.20 -3.45 5.15
C LEU A 12 -3.19 -4.40 5.79
N ARG A 13 -3.06 -5.62 5.27
CA ARG A 13 -2.11 -6.62 5.76
C ARG A 13 -0.66 -6.17 5.62
N VAL A 14 -0.28 -5.63 4.45
CA VAL A 14 1.08 -5.11 4.21
C VAL A 14 1.36 -3.90 5.09
N THR A 15 0.38 -2.99 5.23
CA THR A 15 0.48 -1.81 6.09
C THR A 15 0.65 -2.18 7.56
N LEU A 16 -0.12 -3.15 8.06
CA LEU A 16 0.03 -3.71 9.40
C LEU A 16 1.40 -4.32 9.59
N LYS A 17 1.87 -5.12 8.62
CA LYS A 17 3.20 -5.71 8.66
C LYS A 17 4.29 -4.64 8.73
N ILE A 18 4.14 -3.55 7.98
CA ILE A 18 5.04 -2.41 8.06
C ILE A 18 4.98 -1.78 9.46
N HIS A 19 3.81 -1.50 10.00
CA HIS A 19 3.70 -0.95 11.36
C HIS A 19 4.32 -1.84 12.44
N THR A 20 4.22 -3.17 12.31
CA THR A 20 4.71 -4.11 13.32
C THR A 20 6.17 -4.49 13.15
N GLU A 21 6.62 -4.75 11.92
CA GLU A 21 7.98 -5.23 11.61
C GLU A 21 8.92 -4.10 11.17
N TYR A 22 8.39 -3.03 10.57
CA TYR A 22 9.13 -1.92 9.99
C TYR A 22 8.56 -0.56 10.41
N PRO A 23 8.47 -0.25 11.72
CA PRO A 23 7.82 0.98 12.20
C PRO A 23 8.44 2.24 11.58
N GLU A 24 9.72 2.21 11.21
CA GLU A 24 10.43 3.27 10.49
C GLU A 24 9.84 3.58 9.11
N LEU A 25 9.26 2.58 8.45
CA LEU A 25 8.61 2.73 7.14
C LEU A 25 7.20 3.33 7.26
N SER A 26 6.60 3.28 8.46
CA SER A 26 5.25 3.81 8.69
C SER A 26 5.16 5.32 8.39
N LYS A 27 6.25 6.07 8.62
CA LYS A 27 6.34 7.50 8.28
C LYS A 27 6.14 7.76 6.79
N PHE A 28 6.57 6.84 5.92
CA PHE A 28 6.38 6.97 4.48
C PHE A 28 4.94 6.63 4.08
N ILE A 29 4.29 5.71 4.80
CA ILE A 29 2.88 5.38 4.54
C ILE A 29 1.97 6.56 4.89
N GLU A 30 2.23 7.24 6.01
CA GLU A 30 1.47 8.43 6.42
C GLU A 30 1.63 9.59 5.42
N GLU A 31 2.79 9.71 4.79
CA GLU A 31 3.07 10.71 3.75
C GLU A 31 2.46 10.35 2.38
N MET A 32 2.08 9.09 2.15
CA MET A 32 1.37 8.73 0.93
C MET A 32 -0.08 9.20 1.02
N PRO A 33 -0.57 10.00 0.07
CA PRO A 33 -1.97 10.34 0.02
C PRO A 33 -2.76 9.05 -0.18
N VAL A 34 -3.50 8.62 0.84
CA VAL A 34 -4.51 7.58 0.68
C VAL A 34 -5.52 8.16 -0.30
N THR A 35 -5.41 7.75 -1.56
CA THR A 35 -6.31 8.16 -2.63
C THR A 35 -7.68 7.65 -2.26
N ILE A 36 -8.48 8.53 -1.64
CA ILE A 36 -9.86 8.23 -1.29
C ILE A 36 -10.54 7.75 -2.57
N PRO A 37 -11.04 6.50 -2.61
CA PRO A 37 -11.61 5.94 -3.81
C PRO A 37 -12.76 6.82 -4.28
N ASN A 38 -12.70 7.22 -5.54
CA ASN A 38 -13.73 8.07 -6.11
C ASN A 38 -14.93 7.15 -6.40
N VAL A 39 -16.01 7.31 -5.63
CA VAL A 39 -17.18 6.41 -5.65
C VAL A 39 -17.82 6.30 -7.04
N ASP A 40 -17.55 7.28 -7.90
CA ASP A 40 -18.01 7.35 -9.29
C ASP A 40 -17.27 6.39 -10.24
N ARG A 41 -16.09 5.86 -9.88
CA ARG A 41 -15.23 5.07 -10.80
C ARG A 41 -14.56 3.85 -10.13
N PRO A 42 -15.30 2.75 -9.90
CA PRO A 42 -14.77 1.53 -9.27
C PRO A 42 -13.66 0.84 -10.06
N GLU A 43 -13.63 0.97 -11.39
CA GLU A 43 -12.55 0.41 -12.22
C GLU A 43 -11.21 1.10 -11.97
N ILE A 44 -11.24 2.43 -11.78
CA ILE A 44 -10.03 3.20 -11.47
C ILE A 44 -9.55 2.85 -10.06
N ASN A 45 -10.45 2.61 -9.12
CA ASN A 45 -10.08 2.24 -7.77
C ASN A 45 -9.29 0.93 -7.72
N ILE A 46 -9.65 -0.11 -8.49
CA ILE A 46 -8.90 -1.38 -8.50
C ILE A 46 -7.46 -1.15 -8.98
N SER A 47 -7.27 -0.38 -10.07
CA SER A 47 -5.92 -0.05 -10.54
C SER A 47 -5.13 0.77 -9.52
N ILE A 48 -5.75 1.81 -8.94
CA ILE A 48 -5.08 2.65 -7.93
C ILE A 48 -4.70 1.82 -6.70
N LEU A 49 -5.59 0.96 -6.21
CA LEU A 49 -5.32 0.09 -5.07
C LEU A 49 -4.19 -0.91 -5.38
N SER A 50 -4.16 -1.46 -6.59
CA SER A 50 -3.05 -2.32 -7.03
C SER A 50 -1.73 -1.55 -7.04
N ASP A 51 -1.69 -0.36 -7.66
CA ASP A 51 -0.50 0.49 -7.70
C ASP A 51 -0.02 0.89 -6.29
N TYR A 52 -0.96 1.14 -5.38
CA TYR A 52 -0.66 1.42 -3.97
C TYR A 52 -0.04 0.21 -3.26
N LEU A 53 -0.60 -0.99 -3.47
CA LEU A 53 -0.06 -2.23 -2.91
C LEU A 53 1.35 -2.52 -3.44
N ASP A 54 1.58 -2.33 -4.74
CA ASP A 54 2.90 -2.44 -5.36
C ASP A 54 3.89 -1.41 -4.78
N SER A 55 3.43 -0.19 -4.52
CA SER A 55 4.24 0.85 -3.87
C SER A 55 4.65 0.45 -2.45
N LEU A 56 3.72 -0.08 -1.65
CA LEU A 56 4.00 -0.58 -0.30
C LEU A 56 5.00 -1.75 -0.29
N ASN A 57 4.82 -2.70 -1.21
CA ASN A 57 5.74 -3.83 -1.36
C ASN A 57 7.13 -3.36 -1.80
N SER A 58 7.19 -2.40 -2.72
CA SER A 58 8.45 -1.78 -3.15
C SER A 58 9.13 -1.07 -1.99
N LEU A 59 8.39 -0.41 -1.11
CA LEU A 59 8.92 0.23 0.10
C LEU A 59 9.63 -0.79 1.00
N ILE A 60 8.98 -1.92 1.28
CA ILE A 60 9.60 -3.02 2.06
C ILE A 60 10.81 -3.58 1.33
N PHE A 61 10.73 -3.75 0.01
CA PHE A 61 11.82 -4.28 -0.80
C PHE A 61 13.03 -3.35 -0.74
N HIS A 62 12.87 -2.06 -1.01
CA HIS A 62 13.94 -1.07 -0.94
C HIS A 62 14.56 -0.96 0.46
N TYR A 63 13.74 -1.10 1.52
CA TYR A 63 14.25 -1.13 2.89
C TYR A 63 15.11 -2.37 3.15
N LYS A 64 14.65 -3.55 2.72
CA LYS A 64 15.41 -4.80 2.84
C LYS A 64 16.71 -4.78 2.04
N GLU A 65 16.70 -4.16 0.88
CA GLU A 65 17.89 -3.98 0.04
C GLU A 65 18.81 -2.86 0.57
N GLY A 66 18.41 -2.12 1.61
CA GLY A 66 19.17 -1.03 2.19
C GLY A 66 19.24 0.23 1.31
N ILE A 67 18.37 0.34 0.30
CA ILE A 67 18.23 1.49 -0.59
C ILE A 67 17.60 2.68 0.16
N ILE A 68 16.69 2.40 1.08
CA ILE A 68 16.10 3.36 2.01
C ILE A 68 16.43 2.94 3.45
N GLN A 69 16.90 3.90 4.25
CA GLN A 69 17.36 3.73 5.64
C GLN A 69 16.77 4.85 6.50
#